data_AF-A0A139TTP9-F1
#
_entry.id   AF-A0A139TTP9-F1
#
_cell.length_a   1.000
_cell.length_b   1.000
_cell.length_c   1.000
_cell.angle_alpha   90.00
_cell.angle_beta   90.00
_cell.angle_gamma   90.00
#
_symmetry.space_group_name_H-M   'P 1'
#
loop_
_entity.id
_entity.type
_entity.pdbx_description
1 polymer ?
#
loop_
_entity_poly.entity_id
_entity_poly.type
_entity_poly.pdbx_seq_one_letter_code
_entity_poly.pdbx_strand_id
1 'polypeptide(L)'
;MIFRITDYVQRGTLDNRERGTIRLVLHLMGMPHPVRITLQGDCLQDLAGCLVEFENPAPQMLPAELTALPDVIRGVTGDMTASRRMPVKGRKTMENSLYMEWFTDHQDMVLMESAAYSVRVSLPEWTMDACEEQVQIMANQQMLRTQVKTWARNYANNREDGNLPDHAWDRRLREAEAIAIAYQEVFQKYRLNPTGDIRVAFVMGWDEVLDDIAQSEETGTPCSCKSSGMLSLFDILNEQEAQEVQSCMFHPLFQQVMELTDLCQRQFSREINKSQRNRTEPPEPLGQIFYCIRYITPRILSCLLQEKENGADYCTLAARMALCVEQTRQTVSALNGSGRHIGDEVRERFSSLLEEVSSFQESLATQSRKSNL
;
A
#
# COMPACT_ATOMS: atom_id res chain seq x y z
N MET A 1 -3.18 4.21 -2.52
CA MET A 1 -2.58 3.61 -3.73
C MET A 1 -3.64 2.92 -4.59
N ILE A 2 -4.33 1.87 -4.11
CA ILE A 2 -5.32 1.14 -4.91
C ILE A 2 -6.74 1.42 -4.42
N PHE A 3 -7.60 1.96 -5.28
CA PHE A 3 -9.03 2.04 -5.06
C PHE A 3 -9.70 0.76 -5.58
N ARG A 4 -10.15 -0.10 -4.67
CA ARG A 4 -10.76 -1.40 -5.01
C ARG A 4 -12.27 -1.26 -5.06
N ILE A 5 -12.86 -1.57 -6.20
CA ILE A 5 -14.31 -1.35 -6.41
C ILE A 5 -15.12 -2.62 -6.60
N THR A 6 -14.49 -3.80 -6.64
CA THR A 6 -15.15 -5.08 -6.91
C THR A 6 -16.47 -5.20 -6.17
N ASP A 7 -16.48 -5.08 -4.85
CA ASP A 7 -17.66 -5.41 -4.06
C ASP A 7 -18.84 -4.45 -4.32
N TYR A 8 -18.59 -3.25 -4.85
CA TYR A 8 -19.61 -2.22 -5.06
C TYR A 8 -20.23 -2.23 -6.47
N VAL A 9 -19.59 -2.90 -7.42
CA VAL A 9 -20.11 -2.98 -8.80
C VAL A 9 -21.25 -3.97 -8.84
N GLN A 10 -22.45 -3.51 -9.25
CA GLN A 10 -23.60 -4.36 -9.50
C GLN A 10 -23.46 -5.06 -10.86
N ARG A 11 -23.18 -4.29 -11.90
CA ARG A 11 -22.97 -4.76 -13.27
C ARG A 11 -22.18 -3.74 -14.08
N GLY A 12 -21.62 -4.17 -15.20
CA GLY A 12 -20.95 -3.26 -16.11
C GLY A 12 -20.78 -3.80 -17.52
N THR A 13 -20.39 -2.90 -18.40
CA THR A 13 -20.05 -3.21 -19.79
C THR A 13 -18.69 -2.62 -20.12
N LEU A 14 -17.79 -3.44 -20.65
CA LEU A 14 -16.51 -3.02 -21.22
C LEU A 14 -16.58 -3.21 -22.74
N ASP A 15 -16.33 -2.15 -23.49
CA ASP A 15 -16.29 -2.17 -24.95
C ASP A 15 -14.89 -1.81 -25.45
N ASN A 16 -14.18 -2.79 -26.03
CA ASN A 16 -12.88 -2.63 -26.67
C ASN A 16 -12.93 -3.04 -28.15
N ARG A 17 -14.10 -2.93 -28.80
CA ARG A 17 -14.28 -3.20 -30.24
C ARG A 17 -13.57 -2.18 -31.14
N GLU A 18 -13.13 -1.06 -30.59
CA GLU A 18 -12.29 -0.07 -31.26
C GLU A 18 -10.88 -0.12 -30.68
N ARG A 19 -9.87 -0.26 -31.55
CA ARG A 19 -8.46 -0.32 -31.12
C ARG A 19 -8.02 0.97 -30.43
N GLY A 20 -7.21 0.83 -29.39
CA GLY A 20 -6.61 1.90 -28.60
C GLY A 20 -7.57 2.63 -27.66
N THR A 21 -8.84 2.21 -27.59
CA THR A 21 -9.85 2.85 -26.73
C THR A 21 -10.75 1.82 -26.06
N ILE A 22 -10.92 1.96 -24.75
CA ILE A 22 -11.88 1.18 -23.96
C ILE A 22 -12.96 2.11 -23.44
N ARG A 23 -14.23 1.72 -23.63
CA ARG A 23 -15.38 2.39 -23.03
C ARG A 23 -15.97 1.48 -21.97
N LEU A 24 -15.90 1.92 -20.71
CA LEU A 24 -16.39 1.19 -19.56
C LEU A 24 -17.58 1.92 -18.94
N VAL A 25 -18.66 1.17 -18.68
CA VAL A 25 -19.85 1.67 -17.99
C VAL A 25 -20.07 0.81 -16.76
N LEU A 26 -20.10 1.42 -15.59
CA LEU A 26 -20.27 0.74 -14.30
C LEU A 26 -21.55 1.20 -13.62
N HIS A 27 -22.38 0.24 -13.23
CA HIS A 27 -23.48 0.47 -12.29
C HIS A 27 -22.99 0.12 -10.89
N LEU A 28 -22.79 1.13 -10.06
CA LEU A 28 -22.37 0.98 -8.66
C LEU A 28 -23.60 0.98 -7.75
N MET A 29 -23.65 0.06 -6.80
CA MET A 29 -24.73 0.00 -5.82
C MET A 29 -24.75 1.25 -4.94
N GLY A 30 -25.87 1.96 -4.91
CA GLY A 30 -26.03 3.22 -4.17
C GLY A 30 -25.86 4.49 -5.03
N MET A 31 -25.40 4.36 -6.28
CA MET A 31 -25.30 5.50 -7.20
C MET A 31 -26.55 5.60 -8.10
N PRO A 32 -27.12 6.80 -8.30
CA PRO A 32 -28.33 6.98 -9.10
C PRO A 32 -28.08 6.84 -10.62
N HIS A 33 -26.86 7.14 -11.07
CA HIS A 33 -26.47 7.10 -12.48
C HIS A 33 -25.24 6.21 -12.69
N PRO A 34 -25.11 5.54 -13.85
CA PRO A 34 -23.92 4.76 -14.16
C PRO A 34 -22.71 5.67 -14.38
N VAL A 35 -21.56 5.22 -13.88
CA VAL A 35 -20.27 5.89 -14.08
C VAL A 35 -19.75 5.51 -15.47
N ARG A 36 -19.42 6.51 -16.29
CA ARG A 36 -18.88 6.30 -17.64
C ARG A 36 -17.40 6.63 -17.66
N ILE A 37 -16.60 5.70 -18.15
CA ILE A 37 -15.15 5.77 -18.13
C ILE A 37 -14.64 5.55 -19.56
N THR A 38 -13.77 6.45 -20.04
CA THR A 38 -13.06 6.28 -21.32
C THR A 38 -11.58 6.14 -21.04
N LEU A 39 -10.98 5.04 -21.48
CA LEU A 39 -9.59 4.72 -21.23
C LEU A 39 -8.82 4.62 -22.54
N GLN A 40 -7.60 5.13 -22.53
CA GLN A 40 -6.64 4.94 -23.62
C GLN A 40 -5.91 3.60 -23.45
N GLY A 41 -5.76 2.87 -24.56
CA GLY A 41 -5.13 1.55 -24.64
C GLY A 41 -6.15 0.43 -24.87
N ASP A 42 -5.68 -0.81 -24.88
CA ASP A 42 -6.46 -2.00 -25.20
C ASP A 42 -6.46 -3.05 -24.08
N CYS A 43 -7.46 -3.93 -24.11
CA CYS A 43 -7.48 -5.12 -23.27
C CYS A 43 -6.43 -6.13 -23.73
N LEU A 44 -6.10 -7.10 -22.87
CA LEU A 44 -5.24 -8.22 -23.26
C LEU A 44 -5.96 -9.15 -24.24
N GLN A 45 -5.21 -10.09 -24.84
CA GLN A 45 -5.62 -10.82 -26.03
C GLN A 45 -6.99 -11.51 -25.90
N ASP A 46 -7.35 -11.96 -24.70
CA ASP A 46 -8.59 -12.68 -24.46
C ASP A 46 -9.86 -11.80 -24.48
N LEU A 47 -9.72 -10.49 -24.28
CA LEU A 47 -10.83 -9.52 -24.31
C LEU A 47 -10.67 -8.46 -25.41
N ALA A 48 -9.51 -8.40 -26.06
CA ALA A 48 -9.25 -7.50 -27.17
C ALA A 48 -10.31 -7.63 -28.27
N GLY A 49 -10.81 -6.49 -28.75
CA GLY A 49 -11.84 -6.44 -29.80
C GLY A 49 -13.24 -6.86 -29.35
N CYS A 50 -13.46 -7.17 -28.08
CA CYS A 50 -14.74 -7.68 -27.61
C CYS A 50 -15.59 -6.62 -26.90
N LEU A 51 -16.89 -6.89 -26.84
CA LEU A 51 -17.81 -6.34 -25.86
C LEU A 51 -17.96 -7.36 -24.72
N VAL A 52 -17.74 -6.91 -23.50
CA VAL A 52 -17.83 -7.74 -22.28
C VAL A 52 -18.94 -7.20 -21.40
N GLU A 53 -19.87 -8.05 -21.03
CA GLU A 53 -20.90 -7.77 -20.04
C GLU A 53 -20.62 -8.58 -18.78
N PHE A 54 -20.74 -7.95 -17.62
CA PHE A 54 -20.51 -8.64 -16.35
C PHE A 54 -21.48 -8.20 -15.26
N GLU A 55 -21.80 -9.14 -14.37
CA GLU A 55 -22.73 -8.94 -13.27
C GLU A 55 -22.20 -9.58 -11.99
N ASN A 56 -22.28 -8.83 -10.90
CA ASN A 56 -21.89 -9.28 -9.57
C ASN A 56 -23.09 -9.97 -8.90
N PRO A 57 -22.96 -11.24 -8.46
CA PRO A 57 -24.07 -11.95 -7.83
C PRO A 57 -24.45 -11.42 -6.43
N ALA A 58 -23.56 -10.68 -5.76
CA ALA A 58 -23.76 -10.21 -4.40
C ALA A 58 -23.10 -8.84 -4.15
N PRO A 59 -23.60 -7.77 -4.78
CA PRO A 59 -22.98 -6.45 -4.66
C PRO A 59 -23.33 -5.79 -3.32
N GLN A 60 -22.39 -5.02 -2.79
CA GLN A 60 -22.50 -4.27 -1.54
C GLN A 60 -22.75 -2.79 -1.82
N MET A 61 -23.41 -2.09 -0.90
CA MET A 61 -23.61 -0.65 -1.03
C MET A 61 -22.27 0.09 -1.00
N LEU A 62 -22.07 1.01 -1.94
CA LEU A 62 -20.95 1.93 -1.94
C LEU A 62 -21.07 2.86 -0.70
N PRO A 63 -20.03 2.95 0.15
CA PRO A 63 -20.00 3.87 1.27
C PRO A 63 -20.21 5.33 0.83
N ALA A 64 -20.91 6.13 1.65
CA ALA A 64 -21.27 7.50 1.32
C ALA A 64 -20.02 8.38 1.05
N GLU A 65 -18.93 8.10 1.74
CA GLU A 65 -17.63 8.78 1.63
C GLU A 65 -16.98 8.57 0.24
N LEU A 66 -17.37 7.50 -0.46
CA LEU A 66 -16.85 7.11 -1.77
C LEU A 66 -17.79 7.49 -2.93
N THR A 67 -18.90 8.18 -2.65
CA THR A 67 -19.91 8.56 -3.66
C THR A 67 -19.52 9.74 -4.53
N ALA A 68 -18.44 10.45 -4.20
CA ALA A 68 -17.94 11.59 -4.96
C ALA A 68 -17.14 11.14 -6.21
N LEU A 69 -17.78 10.38 -7.10
CA LEU A 69 -17.21 10.02 -8.40
C LEU A 69 -17.77 10.95 -9.49
N PRO A 70 -16.93 11.48 -10.40
CA PRO A 70 -17.42 12.24 -11.54
C PRO A 70 -18.22 11.33 -12.48
N ASP A 71 -19.23 11.90 -13.15
CA ASP A 71 -20.07 11.17 -14.12
C ASP A 71 -19.29 10.66 -15.33
N VAL A 72 -18.24 11.40 -15.73
CA VAL A 72 -17.36 11.08 -16.85
C VAL A 72 -15.92 11.08 -16.37
N ILE A 73 -15.28 9.91 -16.44
CA ILE A 73 -13.90 9.71 -16.04
C ILE A 73 -13.06 9.39 -17.28
N ARG A 74 -11.86 9.97 -17.34
CA ARG A 74 -10.85 9.67 -18.35
C ARG A 74 -9.62 9.07 -17.69
N GLY A 75 -8.92 8.22 -18.43
CA GLY A 75 -7.76 7.53 -17.89
C GLY A 75 -7.00 6.71 -18.91
N VAL A 76 -6.09 5.89 -18.40
CA VAL A 76 -5.30 4.94 -19.18
C VAL A 76 -5.56 3.54 -18.64
N THR A 77 -5.65 2.57 -19.53
CA THR A 77 -5.84 1.17 -19.14
C THR A 77 -4.59 0.63 -18.44
N GLY A 78 -4.80 -0.19 -17.43
CA GLY A 78 -3.84 -1.19 -16.99
C GLY A 78 -4.20 -2.55 -17.59
N ASP A 79 -3.83 -3.63 -16.92
CA ASP A 79 -4.18 -4.96 -17.41
C ASP A 79 -5.69 -5.20 -17.31
N MET A 80 -6.31 -5.59 -18.43
CA MET A 80 -7.71 -6.00 -18.50
C MET A 80 -7.81 -7.37 -19.18
N THR A 81 -8.21 -8.40 -18.42
CA THR A 81 -8.26 -9.79 -18.88
C THR A 81 -9.29 -10.58 -18.07
N ALA A 82 -9.88 -11.60 -18.69
CA ALA A 82 -10.69 -12.62 -18.02
C ALA A 82 -9.91 -13.93 -17.77
N SER A 83 -8.64 -13.99 -18.15
CA SER A 83 -7.81 -15.21 -18.12
C SER A 83 -6.85 -15.27 -16.93
N ARG A 84 -6.86 -14.27 -16.04
CA ARG A 84 -6.04 -14.28 -14.82
C ARG A 84 -6.46 -15.44 -13.92
N ARG A 85 -5.51 -16.31 -13.57
CA ARG A 85 -5.74 -17.50 -12.75
C ARG A 85 -5.62 -17.16 -11.27
N MET A 86 -6.69 -17.39 -10.52
CA MET A 86 -6.74 -17.13 -9.08
C MET A 86 -7.05 -18.40 -8.28
N PRO A 87 -6.41 -18.59 -7.11
CA PRO A 87 -6.70 -19.73 -6.25
C PRO A 87 -8.10 -19.60 -5.64
N VAL A 88 -8.87 -20.69 -5.71
CA VAL A 88 -10.22 -20.73 -5.13
C VAL A 88 -10.13 -21.02 -3.64
N LYS A 89 -10.78 -20.21 -2.81
CA LYS A 89 -10.78 -20.39 -1.35
C LYS A 89 -11.24 -21.80 -0.97
N GLY A 90 -10.42 -22.50 -0.18
CA GLY A 90 -10.75 -23.84 0.33
C GLY A 90 -10.62 -24.98 -0.69
N ARG A 91 -10.15 -24.71 -1.90
CA ARG A 91 -9.91 -25.72 -2.95
C ARG A 91 -8.47 -25.62 -3.45
N LYS A 92 -7.93 -26.73 -3.95
CA LYS A 92 -6.63 -26.75 -4.65
C LYS A 92 -6.74 -26.35 -6.13
N THR A 93 -7.90 -25.84 -6.55
CA THR A 93 -8.20 -25.48 -7.94
C THR A 93 -7.97 -24.00 -8.17
N MET A 94 -7.57 -23.67 -9.38
CA MET A 94 -7.46 -22.29 -9.87
C MET A 94 -8.65 -22.01 -10.80
N GLU A 95 -9.25 -20.83 -10.68
CA GLU A 95 -10.33 -20.35 -11.54
C GLU A 95 -9.90 -19.09 -12.28
N ASN A 96 -10.57 -18.82 -13.39
CA ASN A 96 -10.37 -17.59 -14.15
C ASN A 96 -11.10 -16.45 -13.44
N SER A 97 -10.45 -15.30 -13.34
CA SER A 97 -11.03 -14.07 -12.78
C SER A 97 -11.08 -12.98 -13.82
N LEU A 98 -12.19 -12.24 -13.85
CA LEU A 98 -12.24 -10.94 -14.51
C LEU A 98 -11.36 -9.98 -13.69
N TYR A 99 -10.27 -9.56 -14.29
CA TYR A 99 -9.30 -8.64 -13.74
C TYR A 99 -9.27 -7.39 -14.62
N MET A 100 -9.51 -6.24 -14.02
CA MET A 100 -9.47 -4.95 -14.67
C MET A 100 -8.77 -3.95 -13.78
N GLU A 101 -7.71 -3.36 -14.30
CA GLU A 101 -6.94 -2.29 -13.67
C GLU A 101 -6.94 -1.09 -14.60
N TRP A 102 -7.07 0.11 -14.05
CA TRP A 102 -6.92 1.35 -14.80
C TRP A 102 -6.51 2.50 -13.90
N PHE A 103 -6.04 3.57 -14.54
CA PHE A 103 -5.47 4.74 -13.87
C PHE A 103 -6.23 5.98 -14.33
N THR A 104 -6.57 6.88 -13.41
CA THR A 104 -7.40 8.05 -13.70
C THR A 104 -6.77 9.30 -13.10
N ASP A 105 -7.15 10.47 -13.60
CA ASP A 105 -6.67 11.75 -13.04
C ASP A 105 -7.20 12.00 -11.62
N HIS A 106 -8.32 11.38 -11.26
CA HIS A 106 -9.01 11.56 -9.97
C HIS A 106 -8.58 10.54 -8.90
N GLN A 107 -8.19 9.35 -9.33
CA GLN A 107 -7.77 8.24 -8.48
C GLN A 107 -6.56 7.57 -9.12
N ASP A 108 -5.46 7.49 -8.35
CA ASP A 108 -4.16 6.98 -8.83
C ASP A 108 -4.33 5.65 -9.58
N MET A 109 -4.95 4.66 -8.95
CA MET A 109 -5.21 3.34 -9.55
C MET A 109 -6.52 2.74 -9.05
N VAL A 110 -7.35 2.25 -9.97
CA VAL A 110 -8.59 1.56 -9.69
C VAL A 110 -8.46 0.09 -10.07
N LEU A 111 -8.95 -0.80 -9.20
CA LEU A 111 -8.86 -2.24 -9.38
C LEU A 111 -10.23 -2.91 -9.19
N MET A 112 -10.58 -3.75 -10.16
CA MET A 112 -11.67 -4.72 -10.07
C MET A 112 -11.12 -6.11 -10.38
N GLU A 113 -11.27 -7.03 -9.44
CA GLU A 113 -10.85 -8.43 -9.57
C GLU A 113 -11.90 -9.34 -8.95
N SER A 114 -12.46 -10.25 -9.73
CA SER A 114 -13.43 -11.24 -9.24
C SER A 114 -13.47 -12.51 -10.10
N ALA A 115 -13.48 -13.67 -9.43
CA ALA A 115 -13.81 -14.96 -10.05
C ALA A 115 -15.30 -15.32 -9.90
N ALA A 116 -16.07 -14.53 -9.15
CA ALA A 116 -17.48 -14.82 -8.85
C ALA A 116 -18.47 -14.16 -9.83
N TYR A 117 -17.99 -13.27 -10.69
CA TYR A 117 -18.85 -12.55 -11.62
C TYR A 117 -19.36 -13.46 -12.72
N SER A 118 -20.62 -13.27 -13.12
CA SER A 118 -21.12 -13.80 -14.39
C SER A 118 -20.59 -12.92 -15.50
N VAL A 119 -19.83 -13.48 -16.44
CA VAL A 119 -19.19 -12.75 -17.54
C VAL A 119 -19.66 -13.31 -18.88
N ARG A 120 -20.02 -12.42 -19.81
CA ARG A 120 -20.33 -12.74 -21.22
C ARG A 120 -19.41 -11.93 -22.11
N VAL A 121 -18.82 -12.58 -23.10
CA VAL A 121 -17.87 -11.96 -24.05
C VAL A 121 -18.42 -12.16 -25.46
N SER A 122 -18.49 -11.10 -26.26
CA SER A 122 -18.90 -11.18 -27.66
C SER A 122 -17.83 -11.83 -28.53
N LEU A 123 -18.15 -12.03 -29.82
CA LEU A 123 -17.09 -12.24 -30.82
C LEU A 123 -16.23 -10.96 -30.94
N PRO A 124 -14.93 -11.11 -31.21
CA PRO A 124 -14.04 -9.97 -31.41
C PRO A 124 -14.29 -9.31 -32.78
N GLU A 125 -14.38 -7.97 -32.81
CA GLU A 125 -14.38 -7.18 -34.05
C GLU A 125 -12.95 -7.03 -34.64
N TRP A 126 -11.93 -7.22 -33.79
CA TRP A 126 -10.53 -7.27 -34.18
C TRP A 126 -9.75 -8.17 -33.21
N THR A 127 -8.62 -8.71 -33.66
CA THR A 127 -7.80 -9.62 -32.84
C THR A 127 -6.45 -9.01 -32.53
N MET A 128 -5.99 -9.22 -31.30
CA MET A 128 -4.65 -8.85 -30.85
C MET A 128 -3.67 -10.01 -31.10
N ASP A 129 -2.56 -9.72 -31.77
CA ASP A 129 -1.48 -10.70 -31.89
C ASP A 129 -0.57 -10.73 -30.66
N ALA A 130 0.32 -11.73 -30.58
CA ALA A 130 1.19 -11.90 -29.42
C ALA A 130 2.20 -10.75 -29.24
N CYS A 131 2.62 -10.09 -30.32
CA CYS A 131 3.54 -8.96 -30.25
C CYS A 131 2.82 -7.71 -29.73
N GLU A 132 1.62 -7.43 -30.27
CA GLU A 132 0.73 -6.38 -29.79
C GLU A 132 0.41 -6.55 -28.30
N GLU A 133 0.13 -7.78 -27.86
CA GLU A 133 -0.12 -8.07 -26.44
C GLU A 133 1.10 -7.76 -25.57
N GLN A 134 2.31 -8.14 -25.99
CA GLN A 134 3.52 -7.79 -25.23
C GLN A 134 3.72 -6.28 -25.17
N VAL A 135 3.46 -5.55 -26.26
CA VAL A 135 3.52 -4.07 -26.27
C VAL A 135 2.51 -3.48 -25.28
N GLN A 136 1.29 -3.99 -25.26
CA GLN A 136 0.25 -3.52 -24.31
C GLN A 136 0.64 -3.83 -22.86
N ILE A 137 1.15 -5.04 -22.58
CA ILE A 137 1.64 -5.42 -21.25
C ILE A 137 2.77 -4.49 -20.80
N MET A 138 3.74 -4.20 -21.67
CA MET A 138 4.85 -3.29 -21.34
C MET A 138 4.36 -1.86 -21.09
N ALA A 139 3.39 -1.38 -21.88
CA ALA A 139 2.77 -0.07 -21.67
C ALA A 139 2.03 0.00 -20.31
N ASN A 140 1.27 -1.03 -19.96
CA ASN A 140 0.58 -1.14 -18.67
C ASN A 140 1.57 -1.15 -17.49
N GLN A 141 2.67 -1.90 -17.63
CA GLN A 141 3.74 -1.95 -16.62
C GLN A 141 4.43 -0.60 -16.43
N GLN A 142 4.72 0.10 -17.53
CA GLN A 142 5.32 1.43 -17.49
C GLN A 142 4.38 2.44 -16.82
N MET A 143 3.08 2.35 -17.08
CA MET A 143 2.09 3.18 -16.39
C MET A 143 2.08 2.89 -14.88
N LEU A 144 2.03 1.61 -14.48
CA LEU A 144 2.08 1.23 -13.07
C LEU A 144 3.35 1.74 -12.38
N ARG A 145 4.53 1.63 -13.03
CA ARG A 145 5.80 2.18 -12.53
C ARG A 145 5.70 3.69 -12.25
N THR A 146 5.16 4.45 -13.22
CA THR A 146 4.97 5.90 -13.06
C THR A 146 4.00 6.23 -11.93
N GLN A 147 2.92 5.46 -11.78
CA GLN A 147 1.91 5.67 -10.74
C GLN A 147 2.46 5.35 -9.34
N VAL A 148 3.19 4.24 -9.18
CA VAL A 148 3.88 3.90 -7.93
C VAL A 148 4.84 5.02 -7.52
N LYS A 149 5.64 5.54 -8.46
CA LYS A 149 6.57 6.63 -8.21
C LYS A 149 5.87 7.93 -7.78
N THR A 150 4.77 8.28 -8.44
CA THR A 150 3.98 9.47 -8.11
C THR A 150 3.32 9.32 -6.75
N TRP A 151 2.69 8.17 -6.49
CA TRP A 151 2.04 7.87 -5.21
C TRP A 151 3.04 7.90 -4.06
N ALA A 152 4.21 7.25 -4.20
CA ALA A 152 5.22 7.22 -3.14
C ALA A 152 5.74 8.63 -2.81
N ARG A 153 5.93 9.49 -3.82
CA ARG A 153 6.30 10.90 -3.62
C ARG A 153 5.20 11.68 -2.90
N ASN A 154 3.93 11.51 -3.29
CA ASN A 154 2.81 12.18 -2.64
C ASN A 154 2.64 11.73 -1.19
N TYR A 155 2.78 10.43 -0.94
CA TYR A 155 2.77 9.85 0.41
C TYR A 155 3.88 10.46 1.29
N ALA A 156 5.12 10.46 0.79
CA ALA A 156 6.26 11.03 1.52
C ALA A 156 6.11 12.53 1.81
N ASN A 157 5.41 13.27 0.96
CA ASN A 157 5.15 14.69 1.16
C ASN A 157 3.95 14.97 2.09
N ASN A 158 3.08 13.97 2.34
CA ASN A 158 1.95 14.14 3.24
C ASN A 158 2.45 14.17 4.69
N ARG A 159 2.16 15.27 5.40
CA ARG A 159 2.61 15.52 6.77
C ARG A 159 1.44 15.41 7.73
N GLU A 160 1.54 14.48 8.68
CA GLU A 160 0.57 14.38 9.78
C GLU A 160 0.98 15.24 10.99
N ASP A 161 2.20 15.79 11.00
CA ASP A 161 2.78 16.55 12.13
C ASP A 161 2.45 18.06 12.06
N GLY A 162 1.44 18.43 11.27
CA GLY A 162 1.02 19.81 11.06
C GLY A 162 2.12 20.68 10.46
N ASN A 163 2.39 21.82 11.10
CA ASN A 163 3.33 22.85 10.62
C ASN A 163 4.77 22.67 11.13
N LEU A 164 5.11 21.54 11.79
CA LEU A 164 6.47 21.32 12.26
C LEU A 164 7.46 21.27 11.07
N PRO A 165 8.69 21.81 11.24
CA PRO A 165 9.75 21.64 10.26
C PRO A 165 10.03 20.16 10.01
N ASP A 166 10.34 19.85 8.76
CA ASP A 166 10.52 18.48 8.29
C ASP A 166 12.02 18.20 8.13
N HIS A 167 12.51 17.18 8.82
CA HIS A 167 13.90 16.78 8.73
C HIS A 167 14.13 15.82 7.57
N ALA A 168 15.39 15.66 7.14
CA ALA A 168 15.76 14.68 6.13
C ALA A 168 15.32 13.26 6.53
N TRP A 169 15.53 12.88 7.79
CA TRP A 169 15.10 11.58 8.34
C TRP A 169 13.58 11.39 8.40
N ASP A 170 12.82 12.43 8.73
CA ASP A 170 11.35 12.37 8.74
C ASP A 170 10.79 12.06 7.35
N ARG A 171 11.36 12.70 6.33
CA ARG A 171 11.01 12.44 4.94
C ARG A 171 11.50 11.07 4.48
N ARG A 172 12.74 10.71 4.78
CA ARG A 172 13.38 9.47 4.32
C ARG A 172 12.67 8.21 4.84
N LEU A 173 12.23 8.23 6.11
CA LEU A 173 11.48 7.13 6.72
C LEU A 173 10.07 7.01 6.14
N ARG A 174 9.40 8.13 5.83
CA ARG A 174 8.11 8.13 5.11
C ARG A 174 8.25 7.62 3.67
N GLU A 175 9.34 7.96 2.99
CA GLU A 175 9.65 7.41 1.67
C GLU A 175 9.87 5.88 1.74
N ALA A 176 10.58 5.39 2.76
CA ALA A 176 10.77 3.95 2.96
C ALA A 176 9.45 3.22 3.28
N GLU A 177 8.59 3.81 4.12
CA GLU A 177 7.25 3.28 4.40
C GLU A 177 6.42 3.20 3.10
N ALA A 178 6.43 4.26 2.28
CA ALA A 178 5.75 4.26 1.00
C ALA A 178 6.26 3.12 0.10
N ILE A 179 7.58 2.97 -0.05
CA ILE A 179 8.18 1.92 -0.87
C ILE A 179 7.77 0.54 -0.37
N ALA A 180 7.75 0.29 0.95
CA ALA A 180 7.34 -0.99 1.51
C ALA A 180 5.86 -1.32 1.21
N ILE A 181 4.97 -0.32 1.33
CA ILE A 181 3.54 -0.48 0.99
C ILE A 181 3.36 -0.75 -0.51
N ALA A 182 4.04 0.02 -1.36
CA ALA A 182 3.99 -0.17 -2.81
C ALA A 182 4.51 -1.55 -3.22
N TYR A 183 5.64 -1.97 -2.65
CA TYR A 183 6.21 -3.28 -2.90
C TYR A 183 5.22 -4.39 -2.58
N GLN A 184 4.54 -4.33 -1.43
CA GLN A 184 3.61 -5.36 -1.04
C GLN A 184 2.49 -5.55 -2.08
N GLU A 185 1.94 -4.45 -2.60
CA GLU A 185 0.88 -4.48 -3.60
C GLU A 185 1.38 -4.95 -4.99
N VAL A 186 2.55 -4.47 -5.43
CA VAL A 186 3.19 -4.87 -6.69
C VAL A 186 3.58 -6.36 -6.64
N PHE A 187 4.13 -6.81 -5.52
CA PHE A 187 4.42 -8.22 -5.27
C PHE A 187 3.16 -9.06 -5.34
N GLN A 188 2.05 -8.66 -4.68
CA GLN A 188 0.79 -9.38 -4.78
C GLN A 188 0.28 -9.48 -6.22
N LYS A 189 0.47 -8.45 -7.04
CA LYS A 189 0.09 -8.46 -8.46
C LYS A 189 0.88 -9.53 -9.25
N TYR A 190 2.18 -9.67 -9.02
CA TYR A 190 3.06 -10.48 -9.85
C TYR A 190 3.52 -11.82 -9.24
N ARG A 191 3.19 -12.11 -7.98
CA ARG A 191 3.66 -13.31 -7.25
C ARG A 191 3.36 -14.67 -7.91
N LEU A 192 2.36 -14.72 -8.80
CA LEU A 192 1.98 -15.95 -9.51
C LEU A 192 2.53 -16.00 -10.95
N ASN A 193 3.20 -14.94 -11.40
CA ASN A 193 3.77 -14.88 -12.75
C ASN A 193 5.15 -15.54 -12.75
N PRO A 194 5.49 -16.35 -13.78
CA PRO A 194 6.81 -16.97 -13.89
C PRO A 194 7.95 -15.95 -13.90
N THR A 195 7.74 -14.78 -14.52
CA THR A 195 8.69 -13.66 -14.56
C THR A 195 8.37 -12.61 -13.48
N GLY A 196 7.75 -13.01 -12.37
CA GLY A 196 7.21 -12.09 -11.38
C GLY A 196 8.27 -11.13 -10.82
N ASP A 197 9.45 -11.66 -10.50
CA ASP A 197 10.55 -10.90 -9.91
C ASP A 197 11.06 -9.78 -10.82
N ILE A 198 11.24 -10.06 -12.12
CA ILE A 198 11.62 -9.06 -13.13
C ILE A 198 10.57 -7.95 -13.19
N ARG A 199 9.29 -8.32 -13.17
CA ARG A 199 8.17 -7.36 -13.25
C ARG A 199 8.07 -6.50 -11.99
N VAL A 200 8.32 -7.08 -10.82
CA VAL A 200 8.40 -6.35 -9.55
C VAL A 200 9.56 -5.37 -9.58
N ALA A 201 10.77 -5.83 -9.89
CA ALA A 201 11.97 -4.98 -9.94
C ALA A 201 11.78 -3.80 -10.91
N PHE A 202 11.23 -4.05 -12.10
CA PHE A 202 10.92 -3.00 -13.08
C PHE A 202 9.95 -1.95 -12.54
N VAL A 203 8.83 -2.36 -11.95
CA VAL A 203 7.81 -1.43 -11.43
C VAL A 203 8.33 -0.67 -10.20
N MET A 204 9.12 -1.32 -9.36
CA MET A 204 9.75 -0.68 -8.20
C MET A 204 10.93 0.24 -8.59
N GLY A 205 11.39 0.17 -9.84
CA GLY A 205 12.54 0.95 -10.33
C GLY A 205 13.87 0.49 -9.74
N TRP A 206 14.01 -0.80 -9.46
CA TRP A 206 15.24 -1.41 -8.96
C TRP A 206 16.12 -1.82 -10.15
N ASP A 207 16.67 -0.83 -10.83
CA ASP A 207 17.44 -1.03 -12.05
C ASP A 207 18.69 -1.92 -11.79
N GLU A 208 19.35 -1.78 -10.64
CA GLU A 208 20.47 -2.65 -10.23
C GLU A 208 20.07 -4.14 -10.13
N VAL A 209 18.87 -4.42 -9.62
CA VAL A 209 18.36 -5.80 -9.53
C VAL A 209 18.05 -6.37 -10.91
N LEU A 210 17.60 -5.53 -11.85
CA LEU A 210 17.39 -5.95 -13.24
C LEU A 210 18.72 -6.29 -13.92
N ASP A 211 19.75 -5.47 -13.69
CA ASP A 211 21.10 -5.71 -14.22
C ASP A 211 21.68 -7.02 -13.66
N ASP A 212 21.52 -7.29 -12.36
CA ASP A 212 21.95 -8.53 -11.72
C ASP A 212 21.22 -9.76 -12.30
N ILE A 213 19.91 -9.65 -12.57
CA ILE A 213 19.12 -10.73 -13.18
C ILE A 213 19.61 -10.98 -14.62
N ALA A 214 19.81 -9.93 -15.41
CA ALA A 214 20.30 -10.06 -16.78
C ALA A 214 21.69 -10.71 -16.82
N GLN A 215 22.60 -10.27 -15.94
CA GLN A 215 23.94 -10.86 -15.82
C GLN A 215 23.88 -12.34 -15.40
N SER A 216 22.99 -12.69 -14.47
CA SER A 216 22.74 -14.07 -14.04
C SER A 216 22.27 -14.96 -15.19
N GLU A 217 21.34 -14.49 -16.02
CA GLU A 217 20.84 -15.22 -17.18
C GLU A 217 21.95 -15.45 -18.23
N GLU A 218 22.80 -14.45 -18.48
CA GLU A 218 23.92 -14.57 -19.42
C GLU A 218 25.01 -15.52 -18.93
N THR A 219 25.29 -15.51 -17.62
CA THR A 219 26.39 -16.28 -17.01
C THR A 219 25.99 -17.66 -16.52
N GLY A 220 24.69 -17.94 -16.42
CA GLY A 220 24.15 -19.18 -15.84
C GLY A 220 24.39 -19.31 -14.33
N THR A 221 24.88 -18.26 -13.66
CA THR A 221 25.06 -18.24 -12.21
C THR A 221 23.74 -17.89 -11.51
N PRO A 222 23.35 -18.57 -10.42
CA PRO A 222 22.11 -18.25 -9.71
C PRO A 222 22.11 -16.81 -9.20
N CYS A 223 21.13 -16.00 -9.61
CA CYS A 223 20.89 -14.69 -9.00
C CYS A 223 20.39 -14.88 -7.57
N SER A 224 21.05 -14.26 -6.59
CA SER A 224 20.51 -14.10 -5.23
C SER A 224 19.47 -12.97 -5.24
N CYS A 225 18.43 -13.09 -6.06
CA CYS A 225 17.36 -12.10 -6.08
C CYS A 225 16.69 -12.07 -4.69
N LYS A 226 16.58 -10.87 -4.11
CA LYS A 226 16.06 -10.60 -2.76
C LYS A 226 14.55 -10.89 -2.60
N SER A 227 13.92 -11.58 -3.55
CA SER A 227 12.48 -11.56 -3.82
C SER A 227 11.64 -12.60 -3.05
N SER A 228 12.21 -13.34 -2.10
CA SER A 228 11.41 -14.23 -1.24
C SER A 228 10.89 -13.51 0.01
N GLY A 229 9.89 -12.65 -0.14
CA GLY A 229 9.01 -12.29 0.98
C GLY A 229 8.75 -10.81 1.20
N MET A 230 8.94 -10.36 2.44
CA MET A 230 8.60 -9.02 2.91
C MET A 230 9.81 -8.10 2.78
N LEU A 231 9.64 -6.95 2.14
CA LEU A 231 10.69 -5.95 2.04
C LEU A 231 10.97 -5.36 3.42
N SER A 232 12.23 -5.44 3.87
CA SER A 232 12.65 -4.82 5.12
C SER A 232 13.08 -3.36 4.88
N LEU A 233 13.13 -2.56 5.95
CA LEU A 233 13.67 -1.21 5.88
C LEU A 233 15.11 -1.21 5.34
N PHE A 234 15.93 -2.18 5.73
CA PHE A 234 17.32 -2.29 5.32
C PHE A 234 17.52 -2.64 3.84
N ASP A 235 16.49 -3.19 3.18
CA ASP A 235 16.53 -3.40 1.73
C ASP A 235 16.34 -2.11 0.93
N ILE A 236 15.82 -1.06 1.58
CA ILE A 236 15.49 0.23 0.99
C ILE A 236 16.58 1.28 1.29
N LEU A 237 17.26 1.14 2.44
CA LEU A 237 18.30 2.05 2.88
C LEU A 237 19.62 1.77 2.16
N ASN A 238 20.40 2.83 1.91
CA ASN A 238 21.80 2.64 1.52
C ASN A 238 22.65 2.18 2.71
N GLU A 239 23.89 1.75 2.46
CA GLU A 239 24.75 1.17 3.51
C GLU A 239 25.00 2.11 4.70
N GLN A 240 25.20 3.40 4.45
CA GLN A 240 25.42 4.38 5.51
C GLN A 240 24.14 4.61 6.32
N GLU A 241 23.02 4.84 5.65
CA GLU A 241 21.70 5.00 6.28
C GLU A 241 21.35 3.79 7.15
N ALA A 242 21.63 2.58 6.64
CA ALA A 242 21.39 1.33 7.35
C ALA A 242 22.20 1.24 8.65
N GLN A 243 23.47 1.64 8.65
CA GLN A 243 24.30 1.65 9.86
C GLN A 243 23.77 2.62 10.92
N GLU A 244 23.39 3.84 10.49
CA GLU A 244 22.83 4.86 11.37
C GLU A 244 21.52 4.40 12.01
N VAL A 245 20.59 3.90 11.18
CA VAL A 245 19.31 3.32 11.63
C VAL A 245 19.52 2.15 12.57
N GLN A 246 20.39 1.19 12.21
CA GLN A 246 20.69 0.02 13.03
C GLN A 246 21.16 0.43 14.43
N SER A 247 22.00 1.46 14.53
CA SER A 247 22.48 1.97 15.82
C SER A 247 21.37 2.57 16.70
N CYS A 248 20.32 3.14 16.09
CA CYS A 248 19.15 3.69 16.80
C CYS A 248 18.12 2.63 17.15
N MET A 249 18.03 1.53 16.38
CA MET A 249 17.10 0.43 16.67
C MET A 249 17.43 -0.31 17.98
N PHE A 250 18.68 -0.21 18.47
CA PHE A 250 19.07 -0.73 19.79
C PHE A 250 18.73 0.20 20.96
N HIS A 251 18.15 1.37 20.70
CA HIS A 251 17.74 2.28 21.77
C HIS A 251 16.58 1.66 22.58
N PRO A 252 16.61 1.70 23.93
CA PRO A 252 15.60 1.06 24.77
C PRO A 252 14.16 1.46 24.42
N LEU A 253 13.91 2.76 24.22
CA LEU A 253 12.59 3.26 23.82
C LEU A 253 12.12 2.65 22.49
N PHE A 254 13.01 2.52 21.51
CA PHE A 254 12.64 1.96 20.21
C PHE A 254 12.38 0.45 20.32
N GLN A 255 13.19 -0.28 21.10
CA GLN A 255 12.96 -1.69 21.37
C GLN A 255 11.60 -1.93 22.01
N GLN A 256 11.18 -1.11 22.97
CA GLN A 256 9.85 -1.23 23.58
C GLN A 256 8.71 -1.07 22.56
N VAL A 257 8.84 -0.13 21.61
CA VAL A 257 7.86 0.05 20.53
C VAL A 257 7.82 -1.17 19.61
N MET A 258 8.98 -1.74 19.27
CA MET A 258 9.06 -2.93 18.43
C MET A 258 8.48 -4.18 19.13
N GLU A 259 8.77 -4.37 20.42
CA GLU A 259 8.18 -5.44 21.23
C GLU A 259 6.66 -5.29 21.32
N LEU A 260 6.15 -4.07 21.53
CA LEU A 260 4.72 -3.80 21.53
C LEU A 260 4.08 -4.07 20.16
N THR A 261 4.77 -3.71 19.08
CA THR A 261 4.31 -3.94 17.70
C THR A 261 4.16 -5.44 17.44
N ASP A 262 5.18 -6.23 17.78
CA ASP A 262 5.17 -7.68 17.62
C ASP A 262 4.11 -8.34 18.51
N LEU A 263 3.96 -7.91 19.77
CA LEU A 263 2.89 -8.37 20.67
C LEU A 263 1.51 -8.14 20.05
N CYS A 264 1.23 -6.92 19.58
CA CYS A 264 -0.05 -6.57 18.95
C CYS A 264 -0.30 -7.38 17.67
N GLN A 265 0.72 -7.55 16.83
CA GLN A 265 0.62 -8.36 15.61
C GLN A 265 0.29 -9.82 15.92
N ARG A 266 0.92 -10.43 16.93
CA ARG A 266 0.64 -11.82 17.33
C ARG A 266 -0.76 -11.96 17.91
N GLN A 267 -1.10 -11.11 18.88
CA GLN A 267 -2.36 -11.20 19.62
C GLN A 267 -3.57 -10.96 18.72
N PHE A 268 -3.48 -9.98 17.83
CA PHE A 268 -4.58 -9.59 16.93
C PHE A 268 -4.41 -10.13 15.52
N SER A 269 -3.53 -11.11 15.31
CA SER A 269 -3.26 -11.68 13.99
C SER A 269 -4.53 -12.14 13.27
N ARG A 270 -5.52 -12.69 13.99
CA ARG A 270 -6.77 -13.15 13.39
C ARG A 270 -7.63 -11.99 12.90
N GLU A 271 -7.78 -10.96 13.72
CA GLU A 271 -8.55 -9.75 13.44
C GLU A 271 -7.89 -8.92 12.33
N ILE A 272 -6.57 -8.79 12.35
CA ILE A 272 -5.78 -8.18 11.28
C ILE A 272 -6.00 -8.94 9.98
N ASN A 273 -5.81 -10.27 10.00
CA ASN A 273 -6.02 -11.11 8.82
C ASN A 273 -7.47 -11.02 8.32
N LYS A 274 -8.46 -10.96 9.22
CA LYS A 274 -9.87 -10.81 8.86
C LYS A 274 -10.12 -9.46 8.21
N SER A 275 -9.58 -8.37 8.78
CA SER A 275 -9.73 -7.01 8.26
C SER A 275 -9.03 -6.86 6.91
N GLN A 276 -7.82 -7.40 6.76
CA GLN A 276 -7.10 -7.47 5.47
C GLN A 276 -7.84 -8.32 4.43
N ARG A 277 -8.39 -9.48 4.83
CA ARG A 277 -9.15 -10.37 3.94
C ARG A 277 -10.47 -9.75 3.48
N ASN A 278 -11.16 -9.09 4.40
CA ASN A 278 -12.43 -8.42 4.14
C ASN A 278 -12.25 -7.00 3.61
N ARG A 279 -11.00 -6.50 3.57
CA ARG A 279 -10.62 -5.17 3.12
C ARG A 279 -11.39 -4.05 3.86
N THR A 280 -11.64 -4.26 5.15
CA THR A 280 -12.28 -3.31 6.06
C THR A 280 -11.26 -2.75 7.03
N GLU A 281 -11.53 -1.56 7.59
CA GLU A 281 -10.74 -1.05 8.71
C GLU A 281 -10.84 -2.01 9.92
N PRO A 282 -9.76 -2.16 10.71
CA PRO A 282 -9.82 -2.91 11.95
C PRO A 282 -10.87 -2.29 12.89
N PRO A 283 -11.69 -3.09 13.58
CA PRO A 283 -12.69 -2.56 14.50
C PRO A 283 -12.02 -1.84 15.67
N GLU A 284 -12.67 -0.80 16.20
CA GLU A 284 -12.17 -0.11 17.38
C GLU A 284 -12.14 -1.03 18.62
N PRO A 285 -11.10 -0.93 19.48
CA PRO A 285 -9.99 0.03 19.42
C PRO A 285 -8.72 -0.48 18.71
N LEU A 286 -8.81 -1.56 17.91
CA LEU A 286 -7.66 -2.07 17.16
C LEU A 286 -7.19 -1.06 16.11
N GLY A 287 -8.13 -0.36 15.47
CA GLY A 287 -7.83 0.75 14.57
C GLY A 287 -6.92 1.78 15.23
N GLN A 288 -7.33 2.28 16.40
CA GLN A 288 -6.53 3.19 17.23
C GLN A 288 -5.15 2.61 17.62
N ILE A 289 -5.05 1.34 18.04
CA ILE A 289 -3.77 0.70 18.40
C ILE A 289 -2.78 0.75 17.22
N PHE A 290 -3.21 0.25 16.05
CA PHE A 290 -2.32 0.16 14.88
C PHE A 290 -2.02 1.52 14.29
N TYR A 291 -2.98 2.46 14.36
CA TYR A 291 -2.73 3.85 14.00
C TYR A 291 -1.63 4.46 14.88
N CYS A 292 -1.73 4.29 16.22
CA CYS A 292 -0.73 4.80 17.14
C CYS A 292 0.65 4.22 16.88
N ILE A 293 0.76 2.89 16.72
CA ILE A 293 2.03 2.21 16.44
C ILE A 293 2.64 2.72 15.12
N ARG A 294 1.84 2.80 14.04
CA ARG A 294 2.29 3.33 12.74
C ARG A 294 2.74 4.78 12.86
N TYR A 295 2.05 5.58 13.68
CA TYR A 295 2.39 6.98 13.89
C TYR A 295 3.72 7.13 14.65
N ILE A 296 3.84 6.54 15.84
CA ILE A 296 4.97 6.81 16.75
C ILE A 296 6.28 6.16 16.30
N THR A 297 6.24 4.98 15.67
CA THR A 297 7.44 4.20 15.34
C THR A 297 8.45 4.98 14.48
N PRO A 298 8.08 5.50 13.28
CA PRO A 298 9.01 6.26 12.46
C PRO A 298 9.45 7.57 13.11
N ARG A 299 8.61 8.17 13.95
CA ARG A 299 8.90 9.47 14.61
C ARG A 299 9.89 9.32 15.74
N ILE A 300 9.75 8.27 16.56
CA ILE A 300 10.73 7.93 17.59
C ILE A 300 12.08 7.63 16.93
N LEU A 301 12.09 6.80 15.89
CA LEU A 301 13.32 6.51 15.15
C LEU A 301 13.97 7.77 14.57
N SER A 302 13.16 8.63 13.94
CA SER A 302 13.63 9.90 13.38
C SER A 302 14.23 10.82 14.43
N CYS A 303 13.58 10.95 15.61
CA CYS A 303 14.10 11.77 16.70
C CYS A 303 15.42 11.21 17.25
N LEU A 304 15.56 9.89 17.38
CA LEU A 304 16.80 9.25 17.82
C LEU A 304 17.95 9.42 16.83
N LEU A 305 17.66 9.43 15.52
CA LEU A 305 18.64 9.72 14.48
C LEU A 305 19.09 11.17 14.54
N GLN A 306 18.13 12.11 14.61
CA GLN A 306 18.40 13.54 14.69
C GLN A 306 19.16 13.94 15.97
N GLU A 307 18.91 13.29 17.11
CA GLU A 307 19.65 13.55 18.35
C GLU A 307 21.16 13.28 18.23
N LYS A 308 21.56 12.35 17.36
CA LYS A 308 22.97 12.02 17.11
C LYS A 308 23.66 13.01 16.16
N GLU A 309 22.90 13.87 15.48
CA GLU A 309 23.45 14.84 14.54
C GLU A 309 24.01 16.06 15.25
N ASN A 310 25.11 16.59 14.71
CA ASN A 310 25.69 17.83 15.22
C ASN A 310 24.73 19.00 14.93
N GLY A 311 24.23 19.65 15.98
CA GLY A 311 23.32 20.80 15.84
C GLY A 311 21.84 20.44 15.80
N ALA A 312 21.46 19.29 16.37
CA ALA A 312 20.08 18.86 16.50
C ALA A 312 19.15 19.98 17.03
N ASP A 313 18.03 20.21 16.35
CA ASP A 313 16.99 21.15 16.79
C ASP A 313 16.11 20.51 17.87
N TYR A 314 16.59 20.56 19.11
CA TYR A 314 15.89 20.01 20.26
C TYR A 314 14.49 20.61 20.50
N CYS A 315 14.23 21.85 20.04
CA CYS A 315 12.90 22.43 20.12
C CYS A 315 11.90 21.66 19.24
N THR A 316 12.28 21.43 17.98
CA THR A 316 11.46 20.67 17.03
C THR A 316 11.34 19.20 17.43
N LEU A 317 12.43 18.58 17.91
CA LEU A 317 12.41 17.20 18.41
C LEU A 317 11.45 17.04 19.61
N ALA A 318 11.51 17.94 20.59
CA ALA A 318 10.62 17.91 21.74
C ALA A 318 9.16 18.10 21.33
N ALA A 319 8.88 19.01 20.38
CA ALA A 319 7.53 19.22 19.86
C ALA A 319 6.97 17.99 19.13
N ARG A 320 7.79 17.32 18.30
CA ARG A 320 7.41 16.08 17.61
C ARG A 320 7.14 14.95 18.59
N MET A 321 7.99 14.81 19.61
CA MET A 321 7.78 13.82 20.67
C MET A 321 6.52 14.13 21.50
N ALA A 322 6.15 15.39 21.71
CA ALA A 322 4.89 15.75 22.37
C ALA A 322 3.66 15.27 21.59
N LEU A 323 3.70 15.26 20.25
CA LEU A 323 2.65 14.65 19.44
C LEU A 323 2.59 13.13 19.63
N CYS A 324 3.74 12.46 19.73
CA CYS A 324 3.80 11.02 20.02
C CYS A 324 3.22 10.70 21.41
N VAL A 325 3.50 11.52 22.43
CA VAL A 325 2.91 11.41 23.76
C VAL A 325 1.39 11.51 23.67
N GLU A 326 0.86 12.49 22.94
CA GLU A 326 -0.58 12.69 22.80
C GLU A 326 -1.27 11.49 22.12
N GLN A 327 -0.71 10.98 21.02
CA GLN A 327 -1.25 9.79 20.35
C GLN A 327 -1.22 8.54 21.23
N THR A 328 -0.13 8.35 21.99
CA THR A 328 0.00 7.23 22.93
C THR A 328 -1.02 7.36 24.07
N ARG A 329 -1.23 8.57 24.61
CA ARG A 329 -2.20 8.87 25.66
C ARG A 329 -3.64 8.62 25.21
N GLN A 330 -4.00 9.06 23.99
CA GLN A 330 -5.32 8.82 23.41
C GLN A 330 -5.58 7.31 23.27
N THR A 331 -4.57 6.55 22.85
CA THR A 331 -4.66 5.10 22.74
C THR A 331 -4.84 4.43 24.10
N VAL A 332 -4.05 4.81 25.12
CA VAL A 332 -4.24 4.32 26.50
C VAL A 332 -5.65 4.61 27.01
N SER A 333 -6.18 5.80 26.75
CA SER A 333 -7.56 6.17 27.12
C SER A 333 -8.60 5.27 26.44
N ALA A 334 -8.46 5.03 25.13
CA ALA A 334 -9.32 4.12 24.37
C ALA A 334 -9.27 2.68 24.89
N LEU A 335 -8.07 2.20 25.28
CA LEU A 335 -7.87 0.87 25.86
C LEU A 335 -8.48 0.71 27.26
N ASN A 336 -8.55 1.80 28.04
CA ASN A 336 -9.19 1.82 29.35
C ASN A 336 -10.71 1.89 29.26
N GLY A 337 -11.25 2.56 28.22
CA GLY A 337 -12.68 2.61 27.93
C GLY A 337 -13.22 1.32 27.30
N SER A 338 -12.36 0.50 26.71
CA SER A 338 -12.70 -0.77 26.08
C SER A 338 -12.75 -1.91 27.11
N GLY A 339 -13.80 -2.73 27.08
CA GLY A 339 -14.00 -3.84 28.04
C GLY A 339 -12.90 -4.93 27.99
N ARG A 340 -13.08 -6.02 28.75
CA ARG A 340 -12.11 -7.14 28.92
C ARG A 340 -11.67 -7.89 27.64
N HIS A 341 -12.07 -7.45 26.45
CA HIS A 341 -11.71 -8.10 25.18
C HIS A 341 -10.27 -7.83 24.73
N ILE A 342 -9.60 -6.82 25.28
CA ILE A 342 -8.19 -6.53 25.01
C ILE A 342 -7.37 -7.07 26.19
N GLY A 343 -6.33 -7.83 25.86
CA GLY A 343 -5.48 -8.45 26.88
C GLY A 343 -4.82 -7.39 27.77
N ASP A 344 -4.82 -7.63 29.08
CA ASP A 344 -4.26 -6.72 30.08
C ASP A 344 -2.78 -6.39 29.80
N GLU A 345 -2.04 -7.36 29.24
CA GLU A 345 -0.64 -7.18 28.80
C GLU A 345 -0.48 -6.02 27.80
N VAL A 346 -1.36 -5.89 26.79
CA VAL A 346 -1.28 -4.79 25.81
C VAL A 346 -1.52 -3.45 26.49
N ARG A 347 -2.47 -3.38 27.42
CA ARG A 347 -2.79 -2.15 28.16
C ARG A 347 -1.60 -1.71 29.03
N GLU A 348 -0.99 -2.65 29.74
CA GLU A 348 0.21 -2.41 30.56
C GLU A 348 1.39 -1.94 29.70
N ARG A 349 1.63 -2.58 28.55
CA ARG A 349 2.71 -2.20 27.63
C ARG A 349 2.50 -0.80 27.03
N PHE A 350 1.29 -0.43 26.64
CA PHE A 350 1.00 0.94 26.18
C PHE A 350 1.16 1.98 27.30
N SER A 351 0.83 1.62 28.54
CA SER A 351 0.99 2.51 29.69
C SER A 351 2.46 2.74 30.02
N SER A 352 3.26 1.66 30.04
CA SER A 352 4.72 1.73 30.16
C SER A 352 5.35 2.56 29.03
N LEU A 353 4.89 2.35 27.79
CA LEU A 353 5.39 3.11 26.64
C LEU A 353 5.07 4.60 26.77
N LEU A 354 3.88 4.96 27.29
CA LEU A 354 3.51 6.36 27.51
C LEU A 354 4.47 7.06 28.49
N GLU A 355 4.87 6.38 29.56
CA GLU A 355 5.84 6.91 30.54
C GLU A 355 7.20 7.17 29.87
N GLU A 356 7.68 6.23 29.07
CA GLU A 356 8.99 6.29 28.41
C GLU A 356 9.04 7.34 27.30
N VAL A 357 7.99 7.41 26.47
CA VAL A 357 7.85 8.46 25.44
C VAL A 357 7.77 9.84 26.09
N SER A 358 7.08 9.96 27.23
CA SER A 358 7.01 11.21 27.99
C SER A 358 8.37 11.59 28.59
N SER A 359 9.08 10.63 29.19
CA SER A 359 10.43 10.86 29.73
C SER A 359 11.41 11.32 28.66
N PHE A 360 11.38 10.69 27.47
CA PHE A 360 12.23 11.10 26.36
C PHE A 360 11.87 12.51 25.85
N GLN A 361 10.58 12.83 25.75
CA GLN A 361 10.12 14.17 25.40
C GLN A 361 10.64 15.24 26.38
N GLU A 362 10.59 14.96 27.69
CA GLU A 362 11.10 15.86 28.73
C GLU A 362 12.63 16.04 28.67
N SER A 363 13.36 14.97 28.36
CA SER A 363 14.81 15.01 28.14
C SER A 363 15.17 15.97 26.99
N LEU A 364 14.51 15.82 25.84
CA LEU A 364 14.71 16.71 24.68
C LEU A 364 14.34 18.17 24.99
N ALA A 365 13.22 18.39 25.70
CA ALA A 365 12.82 19.72 26.13
C ALA A 365 13.85 20.37 27.08
N THR A 366 14.48 19.57 27.93
CA THR A 366 15.54 20.03 28.83
C THR A 366 16.81 20.41 28.06
N GLN A 367 17.18 19.62 27.05
CA GLN A 367 18.32 19.93 26.17
C GLN A 367 18.07 21.20 25.35
N SER A 368 16.86 21.38 24.80
CA SER A 368 16.43 22.61 24.14
C SER A 368 16.63 23.85 25.01
N ARG A 369 16.29 23.80 26.30
CA ARG A 369 16.50 24.92 27.23
C ARG A 369 17.99 25.20 27.46
N LYS A 370 18.83 24.18 27.48
CA LYS A 370 20.29 24.33 27.63
C LYS A 370 20.96 24.92 26.39
N SER A 371 20.50 24.55 25.20
CA SER A 371 21.05 25.04 23.93
C SER A 371 20.69 26.50 23.61
N ASN A 372 19.67 27.06 24.29
CA ASN A 372 19.22 28.45 24.16
C ASN A 372 19.86 29.40 25.20
N LEU A 373 20.70 28.88 26.10
CA LEU A 373 21.51 29.62 27.07
C LEU A 373 22.96 29.69 26.56
#